data_AF-A0A944TI84-F1
#
_entry.id   AF-A0A944TI84-F1
#
_cell.length_a   1.000
_cell.length_b   1.000
_cell.length_c   1.000
_cell.angle_alpha   90.00
_cell.angle_beta   90.00
_cell.angle_gamma   90.00
#
_symmetry.space_group_name_H-M   'P 1'
#
loop_
_entity.id
_entity.type
_entity.pdbx_description
1 polymer ?
#
loop_
_entity_poly.entity_id
_entity_poly.type
_entity_poly.pdbx_seq_one_letter_code
_entity_poly.pdbx_strand_id
1 'polypeptide(L)' 'MFESLSDKLGGVFGKLTSSGKLSEKDIDAALREVRLALLEADVDFKV' A
#
# COMPACT_ATOMS: atom_id res chain seq x y z
N MET A 1 0.18 -6.07 -15.44
CA MET A 1 1.17 -5.24 -14.72
C MET A 1 0.47 -4.19 -13.86
N PHE A 2 -0.45 -3.39 -14.41
CA PHE A 2 -1.19 -2.38 -13.63
C PHE A 2 -2.32 -2.97 -12.76
N GLU A 3 -2.99 -4.06 -13.18
CA GLU A 3 -4.03 -4.70 -12.36
C GLU A 3 -3.50 -5.26 -11.04
N SER A 4 -2.35 -5.95 -11.08
CA SER A 4 -1.72 -6.48 -9.86
C SER A 4 -1.32 -5.39 -8.87
N LEU A 5 -0.96 -4.20 -9.36
CA LEU A 5 -0.70 -3.04 -8.51
C LEU A 5 -2.00 -2.47 -7.94
N SER A 6 -3.03 -2.32 -8.78
CA SER A 6 -4.36 -1.86 -8.35
C SER A 6 -4.98 -2.77 -7.29
N ASP A 7 -4.85 -4.09 -7.42
CA ASP A 7 -5.35 -5.06 -6.44
C ASP A 7 -4.62 -4.94 -5.10
N LYS A 8 -3.29 -4.83 -5.14
CA LYS A 8 -2.47 -4.65 -3.93
C LYS A 8 -2.80 -3.35 -3.21
N LEU A 9 -2.84 -2.23 -3.94
CA LEU A 9 -3.18 -0.94 -3.37
C LEU A 9 -4.63 -0.91 -2.85
N GLY A 10 -5.57 -1.49 -3.60
CA GLY A 10 -6.96 -1.63 -3.19
C GLY A 10 -7.10 -2.39 -1.87
N GLY A 11 -6.34 -3.47 -1.69
CA GLY A 11 -6.29 -4.22 -0.44
C GLY A 11 -5.75 -3.41 0.74
N VAL A 12 -4.68 -2.64 0.54
CA VAL A 12 -4.09 -1.77 1.57
C VAL A 12 -5.08 -0.67 1.99
N PHE A 13 -5.68 0.02 1.03
CA PHE A 13 -6.66 1.07 1.30
C PHE A 13 -7.96 0.54 1.89
N GLY A 14 -8.38 -0.67 1.54
CA GLY A 14 -9.51 -1.36 2.17
C GLY A 14 -9.29 -1.60 3.67
N LYS A 15 -8.09 -2.06 4.05
CA LYS A 15 -7.72 -2.22 5.47
C LYS A 15 -7.73 -0.88 6.20
N LEU A 16 -7.15 0.16 5.60
CA LEU A 16 -7.08 1.49 6.21
C LEU A 16 -8.47 2.13 6.39
N THR A 17 -9.34 2.02 5.39
CA THR A 17 -10.69 2.61 5.43
C THR A 17 -11.63 1.87 6.39
N SER A 18 -11.43 0.56 6.58
CA SER A 18 -12.27 -0.24 7.49
C SER A 18 -11.92 -0.08 8.98
N SER A 19 -10.74 0.43 9.33
CA SER A 19 -10.28 0.48 10.73
C SER A 19 -10.96 1.55 11.60
N GLY A 20 -11.70 2.50 11.02
CA GLY A 20 -12.48 3.54 11.72
C GLY A 20 -11.64 4.60 12.47
N LYS A 21 -10.55 4.20 13.12
CA LYS A 21 -9.53 5.06 13.72
C LYS A 21 -8.16 4.45 13.44
N LEU A 22 -7.31 5.19 12.72
CA LEU A 22 -5.97 4.75 12.37
C LEU A 22 -4.97 5.14 13.45
N SER A 23 -4.15 4.19 13.89
CA SER A 23 -2.97 4.48 14.69
C SER A 23 -1.75 4.73 13.80
N GLU A 24 -0.70 5.37 14.33
CA GLU A 24 0.57 5.52 13.61
C GLU A 24 1.13 4.17 13.14
N LYS A 25 0.97 3.12 13.94
CA LYS A 25 1.42 1.77 13.58
C LYS A 25 0.70 1.23 12.34
N ASP A 26 -0.60 1.49 12.22
CA ASP A 26 -1.39 1.03 11.07
C ASP A 26 -0.98 1.76 9.79
N ILE A 27 -0.70 3.07 9.92
CA ILE A 27 -0.22 3.90 8.82
C ILE A 27 1.18 3.43 8.38
N ASP A 28 2.10 3.21 9.32
CA ASP A 28 3.47 2.80 9.02
C ASP A 28 3.53 1.41 8.37
N ALA A 29 2.69 0.48 8.85
CA ALA A 29 2.52 -0.83 8.23
C ALA A 29 1.97 -0.74 6.80
N ALA A 30 0.94 0.07 6.58
CA ALA A 30 0.36 0.26 5.25
C ALA A 30 1.33 0.93 4.27
N LEU A 31 2.07 1.95 4.71
CA LEU A 31 3.09 2.62 3.89
C LEU A 31 4.19 1.64 3.46
N ARG A 32 4.58 0.71 4.34
CA ARG A 32 5.54 -0.34 4.02
C ARG A 32 5.01 -1.32 2.98
N GLU A 33 3.74 -1.71 3.08
CA GLU A 33 3.04 -2.53 2.07
C GLU A 33 2.99 -1.83 0.71
N VAL A 34 2.65 -0.53 0.69
CA VAL A 34 2.64 0.31 -0.53
C VAL A 34 4.02 0.36 -1.17
N ARG A 35 5.07 0.58 -0.37
CA ARG A 35 6.45 0.67 -0.88
C ARG A 35 6.90 -0.63 -1.55
N LEU A 36 6.57 -1.78 -0.95
CA LEU A 36 6.84 -3.09 -1.54
C LEU A 36 6.05 -3.31 -2.83
N ALA A 37 4.76 -2.96 -2.85
CA ALA A 37 3.93 -3.08 -4.05
C ALA A 37 4.45 -2.24 -5.22
N LEU A 38 4.98 -1.04 -4.95
CA LEU A 38 5.59 -0.17 -5.97
C LEU A 38 6.93 -0.72 -6.48
N LEU A 39 7.77 -1.28 -5.60
CA LEU A 39 9.03 -1.92 -5.97
C LEU A 39 8.81 -3.15 -6.86
N GLU A 40 7.81 -3.98 -6.55
CA GLU A 40 7.47 -5.17 -7.35
C GLU A 40 6.84 -4.84 -8.71
N ALA A 41 6.20 -3.68 -8.82
CA ALA A 41 5.58 -3.22 -10.06
C ALA A 41 6.56 -2.54 -11.04
N ASP A 42 7.86 -2.58 -10.75
CA ASP A 42 8.94 -1.98 -11.55
C ASP A 42 8.73 -0.47 -11.77
N VAL A 43 8.13 0.21 -10.78
CA VAL A 43 7.94 1.66 -10.82
C VAL A 43 9.26 2.31 -10.42
N ASP A 44 9.79 3.19 -11.27
CA ASP A 44 11.05 3.92 -11.06
C ASP A 44 11.04 4.61 -9.68
N PHE A 45 11.65 3.97 -8.68
CA PHE A 45 11.72 4.48 -7.32
C PHE A 45 12.94 5.39 -7.20
N LYS A 46 12.75 6.69 -7.44
CA LYS A 46 13.75 7.70 -7.07
C LYS A 46 13.67 7.98 -5.57
N VAL A 47 14.73 7.60 -4.86
CA VAL A 47 15.00 8.04 -3.48
C VAL A 47 15.72 9.38 -3.47
#